data_AF-A0A4Y5Z6T9-F1
#
_entry.id   AF-A0A4Y5Z6T9-F1
#
_cell.length_a   1.000
_cell.length_b   1.000
_cell.length_c   1.000
_cell.angle_alpha   90.00
_cell.angle_beta   90.00
_cell.angle_gamma   90.00
#
_symmetry.space_group_name_H-M   'P 1'
#
loop_
_entity.id
_entity.type
_entity.pdbx_description
1 polymer ?
#
loop_
_entity_poly.entity_id
_entity_poly.type
_entity_poly.pdbx_seq_one_letter_code
_entity_poly.pdbx_strand_id
1 'polypeptide(L)'
;MVAALFFMMAGCVQSVSKPAVERRGVRFDAAHFKWHAFYSECGQTLGCTVLYANRVQRRDDDKVMTGRLREDVLTRTPSVEIGIRNFPDPAVVTWTSKDGTNHREVVDIRQIFRDEVVMHRVPSSDVDGVTESPVILLIVDDRTIRIYMKVRVRLKYEEVVGNPYSKYRDELTLAFQKTY
;
A
#
# COMPACT_ATOMS: atom_id res chain seq x y z
N MET A 1 -27.05 1.44 67.94
CA MET A 1 -27.98 0.51 67.27
C MET A 1 -27.61 0.53 65.79
N VAL A 2 -27.08 -0.61 65.32
CA VAL A 2 -26.94 -1.16 63.95
C VAL A 2 -27.08 -0.21 62.74
N ALA A 3 -26.06 -0.16 61.87
CA ALA A 3 -26.13 -0.77 60.54
C ALA A 3 -24.83 -0.51 59.73
N ALA A 4 -24.12 -1.60 59.44
CA ALA A 4 -23.12 -1.64 58.37
C ALA A 4 -23.84 -1.74 57.02
N LEU A 5 -23.29 -1.12 55.99
CA LEU A 5 -23.53 -1.50 54.60
C LEU A 5 -22.24 -1.33 53.80
N PHE A 6 -21.61 -2.48 53.57
CA PHE A 6 -20.69 -2.71 52.46
C PHE A 6 -21.51 -2.68 51.16
N PHE A 7 -21.06 -1.91 50.17
CA PHE A 7 -21.36 -2.17 48.77
C PHE A 7 -20.06 -2.08 47.97
N MET A 8 -19.55 -3.23 47.55
CA MET A 8 -18.66 -3.34 46.40
C MET A 8 -19.49 -3.10 45.15
N MET A 9 -19.03 -2.25 44.23
CA MET A 9 -19.37 -2.39 42.81
C MET A 9 -18.19 -1.95 41.94
N ALA A 10 -17.63 -2.98 41.28
CA ALA A 10 -17.14 -3.04 39.90
C ALA A 10 -16.52 -1.77 39.27
N GLY A 11 -15.24 -1.90 38.96
CA GLY A 11 -14.53 -0.97 38.08
C GLY A 11 -15.10 -0.97 36.65
N CYS A 12 -15.23 0.22 36.08
CA CYS A 12 -15.23 0.40 34.64
C CYS A 12 -13.79 0.69 34.19
N VAL A 13 -13.12 -0.33 33.65
CA VAL A 13 -12.01 -0.09 32.73
C VAL A 13 -12.63 0.55 31.49
N GLN A 14 -12.45 1.87 31.35
CA GLN A 14 -12.77 2.54 30.10
C GLN A 14 -11.76 2.02 29.07
N SER A 15 -12.23 1.22 28.11
CA SER A 15 -11.44 0.87 26.95
C SER A 15 -11.21 2.16 26.16
N VAL A 16 -9.95 2.60 26.13
CA VAL A 16 -9.51 3.63 25.20
C VAL A 16 -9.57 2.98 23.82
N SER A 17 -10.68 3.15 23.12
CA SER A 17 -10.75 2.80 21.70
C SER A 17 -9.75 3.67 20.95
N LYS A 18 -8.77 3.02 20.32
CA LYS A 18 -7.81 3.69 19.43
C LYS A 18 -8.60 4.42 18.34
N PRO A 19 -8.24 5.66 17.97
CA PRO A 19 -8.90 6.32 16.86
C PRO A 19 -8.54 5.56 15.58
N ALA A 20 -9.56 5.07 14.89
CA ALA A 20 -9.41 4.71 13.49
C ALA A 20 -8.94 5.97 12.76
N VAL A 21 -7.80 5.88 12.05
CA VAL A 21 -7.34 6.99 11.21
C VAL A 21 -8.32 7.08 10.04
N GLU A 22 -9.31 7.95 10.19
CA GLU A 22 -10.22 8.36 9.14
C GLU A 22 -9.44 9.18 8.10
N ARG A 23 -8.90 8.51 7.08
CA ARG A 23 -8.43 9.19 5.87
C ARG A 23 -9.67 9.51 5.04
N ARG A 24 -10.12 10.77 5.10
CA ARG A 24 -11.35 11.28 4.44
C ARG A 24 -11.62 10.61 3.08
N GLY A 25 -12.78 9.95 2.98
CA GLY A 25 -13.48 9.72 1.72
C GLY A 25 -13.28 8.38 1.01
N VAL A 26 -12.47 7.45 1.52
CA VAL A 26 -12.31 6.12 0.90
C VAL A 26 -12.93 5.06 1.80
N ARG A 27 -14.03 4.43 1.35
CA ARG A 27 -14.61 3.25 1.99
C ARG A 27 -13.86 2.03 1.50
N PHE A 28 -13.21 1.33 2.42
CA PHE A 28 -12.52 0.08 2.13
C PHE A 28 -13.48 -1.09 2.40
N ASP A 29 -13.77 -1.90 1.38
CA ASP A 29 -14.42 -3.17 1.64
C ASP A 29 -13.44 -4.13 2.32
N ALA A 30 -13.94 -5.00 3.19
CA ALA A 30 -13.16 -5.87 4.06
C ALA A 30 -12.44 -7.03 3.32
N ALA A 31 -11.91 -6.79 2.12
CA ALA A 31 -10.91 -7.65 1.53
C ALA A 31 -9.59 -7.40 2.25
N HIS A 32 -9.08 -8.42 2.93
CA HIS A 32 -7.81 -8.34 3.65
C HIS A 32 -6.64 -8.86 2.81
N PHE A 33 -5.45 -8.31 3.03
CA PHE A 33 -4.20 -8.83 2.48
C PHE A 33 -3.97 -10.26 3.00
N LYS A 34 -3.94 -11.25 2.10
CA LYS A 34 -3.43 -12.61 2.40
C LYS A 34 -2.03 -12.82 1.83
N TRP A 35 -1.83 -12.23 0.66
CA TRP A 35 -0.61 -12.22 -0.11
C TRP A 35 -0.63 -10.96 -0.98
N HIS A 36 0.53 -10.46 -1.35
CA HIS A 36 0.67 -9.36 -2.28
C HIS A 36 1.73 -9.65 -3.34
N ALA A 37 1.66 -8.88 -4.40
CA ALA A 37 2.75 -8.73 -5.34
C ALA A 37 3.53 -7.44 -5.04
N PHE A 38 4.79 -7.40 -5.42
CA PHE A 38 5.63 -6.24 -5.21
C PHE A 38 6.35 -5.84 -6.49
N TYR A 39 6.42 -4.53 -6.71
CA TYR A 39 7.19 -3.92 -7.78
C TYR A 39 7.84 -2.65 -7.28
N SER A 40 9.02 -2.35 -7.83
CA SER A 40 9.72 -1.10 -7.54
C SER A 40 10.30 -0.48 -8.80
N GLU A 41 10.27 0.84 -8.87
CA GLU A 41 10.87 1.62 -9.95
C GLU A 41 11.56 2.86 -9.40
N CYS A 42 12.67 3.24 -10.04
CA CYS A 42 13.41 4.44 -9.71
C CYS A 42 13.46 5.38 -10.92
N GLY A 43 13.07 6.64 -10.71
CA GLY A 43 13.10 7.72 -11.69
C GLY A 43 13.89 8.89 -11.15
N GLN A 44 14.50 9.67 -12.02
CA GLN A 44 15.22 10.88 -11.61
C GLN A 44 16.28 10.63 -10.51
N THR A 45 17.01 9.52 -10.56
CA THR A 45 18.06 9.16 -9.58
C THR A 45 19.40 8.91 -10.27
N LEU A 46 20.51 9.14 -9.58
CA LEU A 46 21.87 8.82 -10.07
C LEU A 46 22.32 7.40 -9.69
N GLY A 47 21.56 6.73 -8.84
CA GLY A 47 21.70 5.32 -8.50
C GLY A 47 20.54 4.91 -7.59
N CYS A 48 20.12 3.64 -7.63
CA CYS A 48 18.98 3.17 -6.82
C CYS A 48 19.02 1.66 -6.57
N THR A 49 18.85 1.26 -5.31
CA THR A 49 18.63 -0.13 -4.93
C THR A 49 17.45 -0.23 -3.98
N VAL A 50 16.57 -1.19 -4.27
CA VAL A 50 15.40 -1.54 -3.45
C VAL A 50 15.50 -3.00 -3.05
N LEU A 51 15.52 -3.25 -1.75
CA LEU A 51 15.46 -4.57 -1.15
C LEU A 51 14.13 -4.76 -0.45
N TYR A 52 13.47 -5.88 -0.68
CA TYR A 52 12.25 -6.26 0.03
C TYR A 52 12.02 -7.76 -0.10
N ALA A 53 11.38 -8.37 0.90
CA ALA A 53 11.12 -9.81 0.96
C ALA A 53 12.41 -10.66 0.80
N ASN A 54 13.53 -10.20 1.37
CA ASN A 54 14.87 -10.83 1.24
C ASN A 54 15.38 -10.95 -0.20
N ARG A 55 14.88 -10.12 -1.12
CA ARG A 55 15.32 -10.06 -2.51
C ARG A 55 15.67 -8.64 -2.93
N VAL A 56 16.55 -8.57 -3.93
CA VAL A 56 16.80 -7.35 -4.68
C VAL A 56 15.64 -7.16 -5.66
N GLN A 57 14.81 -6.15 -5.43
CA GLN A 57 13.67 -5.79 -6.28
C GLN A 57 14.09 -4.85 -7.42
N ARG A 58 15.05 -3.97 -7.13
CA ARG A 58 15.70 -3.10 -8.11
C ARG A 58 17.16 -2.92 -7.73
N ARG A 59 18.03 -2.87 -8.74
CA ARG A 59 19.44 -2.51 -8.63
C ARG A 59 19.88 -1.73 -9.87
N ASP A 60 20.19 -0.47 -9.66
CA ASP A 60 20.62 0.52 -10.65
C ASP A 60 21.78 1.33 -10.08
N ASP A 61 22.73 0.69 -9.40
CA ASP A 61 23.78 1.35 -8.61
C ASP A 61 24.66 2.31 -9.45
N ASP A 62 24.72 2.12 -10.77
CA ASP A 62 25.53 2.92 -11.71
C ASP A 62 24.70 3.50 -12.88
N LYS A 63 23.37 3.56 -12.76
CA LYS A 63 22.52 4.09 -13.83
C LYS A 63 21.93 5.43 -13.45
N VAL A 64 22.31 6.44 -14.24
CA VAL A 64 21.69 7.75 -14.23
C VAL A 64 20.31 7.65 -14.89
N MET A 65 19.27 7.71 -14.08
CA MET A 65 17.89 7.75 -14.50
C MET A 65 17.49 9.22 -14.66
N THR A 66 17.74 9.82 -15.83
CA THR A 66 17.38 11.23 -16.09
C THR A 66 15.93 11.42 -16.55
N GLY A 67 15.28 10.34 -17.01
CA GLY A 67 13.89 10.35 -17.46
C GLY A 67 12.92 10.56 -16.30
N ARG A 68 11.83 11.29 -16.57
CA ARG A 68 10.64 11.26 -15.71
C ARG A 68 10.17 9.81 -15.59
N LEU A 69 9.69 9.43 -14.40
CA LEU A 69 9.02 8.14 -14.22
C LEU A 69 7.98 7.96 -15.33
N ARG A 70 8.04 6.84 -16.05
CA ARG A 70 7.10 6.62 -17.15
C ARG A 70 5.70 6.53 -16.57
N GLU A 71 4.76 7.26 -17.16
CA GLU A 71 3.37 7.33 -16.68
C GLU A 71 2.68 5.95 -16.71
N ASP A 72 3.11 5.08 -17.64
CA ASP A 72 2.60 3.73 -17.79
C ASP A 72 3.10 2.74 -16.71
N VAL A 73 4.13 3.10 -15.93
CA VAL A 73 4.63 2.25 -14.82
C VAL A 73 3.52 2.00 -13.79
N LEU A 74 2.66 2.98 -13.58
CA LEU A 74 1.57 2.89 -12.61
C LEU A 74 0.36 2.10 -13.15
N THR A 75 0.17 2.06 -14.46
CA THR A 75 -1.03 1.49 -15.10
C THR A 75 -0.79 0.12 -15.70
N ARG A 76 0.43 -0.18 -16.16
CA ARG A 76 0.82 -1.54 -16.57
C ARG A 76 0.97 -2.43 -15.34
N THR A 77 0.80 -3.73 -15.53
CA THR A 77 1.20 -4.72 -14.51
C THR A 77 2.57 -5.23 -14.96
N PRO A 78 3.66 -4.58 -14.54
CA PRO A 78 5.01 -5.03 -14.89
C PRO A 78 5.27 -6.42 -14.30
N SER A 79 6.37 -7.07 -14.71
CA SER A 79 6.84 -8.27 -14.02
C SER A 79 7.05 -7.95 -12.54
N VAL A 80 6.29 -8.61 -11.68
CA VAL A 80 6.27 -8.39 -10.24
C VAL A 80 6.68 -9.66 -9.52
N GLU A 81 7.28 -9.55 -8.34
CA GLU A 81 7.34 -10.70 -7.44
C GLU A 81 5.92 -10.99 -6.93
N ILE A 82 5.48 -12.24 -7.01
CA ILE A 82 4.14 -12.67 -6.59
C ILE A 82 4.20 -13.57 -5.35
N GLY A 83 3.10 -13.64 -4.61
CA GLY A 83 2.93 -14.61 -3.53
C GLY A 83 3.67 -14.26 -2.24
N ILE A 84 4.03 -12.99 -2.04
CA ILE A 84 4.63 -12.52 -0.78
C ILE A 84 3.53 -12.58 0.29
N ARG A 85 3.70 -13.41 1.31
CA ARG A 85 2.72 -13.59 2.39
C ARG A 85 2.77 -12.43 3.38
N ASN A 86 1.60 -11.96 3.81
CA ASN A 86 1.42 -10.84 4.75
C ASN A 86 2.34 -9.66 4.38
N PHE A 87 3.20 -9.24 5.31
CA PHE A 87 4.27 -8.28 5.11
C PHE A 87 5.55 -8.84 5.74
N PRO A 88 6.63 -9.08 4.98
CA PRO A 88 7.95 -9.45 5.52
C PRO A 88 8.63 -8.24 6.18
N ASP A 89 9.93 -8.35 6.42
CA ASP A 89 10.73 -7.24 6.93
C ASP A 89 10.62 -5.98 6.05
N PRO A 90 10.75 -4.78 6.62
CA PRO A 90 10.66 -3.51 5.89
C PRO A 90 11.51 -3.46 4.63
N ALA A 91 11.04 -2.72 3.63
CA ALA A 91 11.83 -2.47 2.44
C ALA A 91 13.00 -1.54 2.79
N VAL A 92 14.19 -1.85 2.27
CA VAL A 92 15.36 -0.99 2.40
C VAL A 92 15.61 -0.33 1.05
N VAL A 93 15.59 1.00 1.04
CA VAL A 93 15.78 1.80 -0.16
C VAL A 93 17.05 2.63 0.02
N THR A 94 17.97 2.50 -0.91
CA THR A 94 19.18 3.33 -0.97
C THR A 94 19.24 3.95 -2.35
N TRP A 95 19.42 5.27 -2.44
CA TRP A 95 19.45 5.95 -3.73
C TRP A 95 20.25 7.25 -3.66
N THR A 96 20.63 7.76 -4.82
CA THR A 96 21.26 9.07 -4.98
C THR A 96 20.29 9.97 -5.76
N SER A 97 19.88 11.10 -5.19
CA SER A 97 19.01 12.08 -5.87
C SER A 97 19.73 12.79 -7.02
N LYS A 98 19.00 13.52 -7.88
CA LYS A 98 19.59 14.21 -9.04
C LYS A 98 20.71 15.18 -8.68
N ASP A 99 20.64 15.74 -7.47
CA ASP A 99 21.63 16.69 -6.95
C ASP A 99 22.89 16.00 -6.37
N GLY A 100 22.98 14.67 -6.44
CA GLY A 100 24.11 13.91 -5.91
C GLY A 100 24.00 13.55 -4.43
N THR A 101 22.93 13.94 -3.73
CA THR A 101 22.75 13.59 -2.32
C THR A 101 22.41 12.10 -2.17
N ASN A 102 23.12 11.43 -1.27
CA ASN A 102 22.87 10.03 -0.93
C ASN A 102 21.79 9.91 0.14
N HIS A 103 20.85 8.99 -0.06
CA HIS A 103 19.74 8.73 0.84
C HIS A 103 19.66 7.25 1.19
N ARG A 104 19.13 6.97 2.38
CA ARG A 104 18.75 5.63 2.80
C ARG A 104 17.48 5.72 3.64
N GLU A 105 16.48 4.93 3.28
CA GLU A 105 15.22 4.83 4.02
C GLU A 105 14.86 3.37 4.29
N VAL A 106 14.29 3.12 5.47
CA VAL A 106 13.63 1.86 5.81
C VAL A 106 12.12 2.09 5.78
N VAL A 107 11.43 1.51 4.80
CA VAL A 107 10.00 1.68 4.59
C VAL A 107 9.24 0.48 5.16
N ASP A 108 8.56 0.68 6.28
CA ASP A 108 7.71 -0.34 6.90
C ASP A 108 6.36 -0.44 6.16
N ILE A 109 6.29 -1.38 5.22
CA ILE A 109 5.07 -1.65 4.44
C ILE A 109 3.94 -2.14 5.36
N ARG A 110 4.24 -2.92 6.41
CA ARG A 110 3.22 -3.36 7.37
C ARG A 110 2.60 -2.17 8.07
N GLN A 111 3.39 -1.17 8.45
CA GLN A 111 2.86 0.04 9.08
C GLN A 111 1.97 0.86 8.15
N ILE A 112 2.33 0.95 6.85
CA ILE A 112 1.54 1.66 5.83
C ILE A 112 0.17 0.99 5.65
N PHE A 113 0.15 -0.35 5.63
CA PHE A 113 -1.04 -1.17 5.45
C PHE A 113 -1.45 -1.88 6.75
N ARG A 114 -1.35 -1.20 7.90
CA ARG A 114 -1.49 -1.81 9.25
C ARG A 114 -2.82 -2.53 9.51
N ASP A 115 -3.88 -2.09 8.85
CA ASP A 115 -5.22 -2.64 9.02
C ASP A 115 -5.44 -3.83 8.05
N GLU A 116 -4.43 -4.13 7.23
CA GLU A 116 -4.39 -5.16 6.20
C GLU A 116 -5.60 -5.08 5.26
N VAL A 117 -6.16 -3.89 5.04
CA VAL A 117 -7.32 -3.70 4.17
C VAL A 117 -6.91 -3.22 2.78
N VAL A 118 -7.47 -3.86 1.76
CA VAL A 118 -7.32 -3.45 0.36
C VAL A 118 -7.99 -2.09 0.14
N MET A 119 -7.23 -1.15 -0.43
CA MET A 119 -7.68 0.21 -0.70
C MET A 119 -8.27 0.44 -2.10
N HIS A 120 -9.58 0.64 -2.22
CA HIS A 120 -10.24 1.02 -3.48
C HIS A 120 -11.34 2.07 -3.28
N ARG A 121 -11.77 2.73 -4.35
CA ARG A 121 -12.84 3.75 -4.34
C ARG A 121 -14.20 3.24 -4.81
N VAL A 122 -14.28 2.00 -5.28
CA VAL A 122 -15.56 1.39 -5.70
C VAL A 122 -16.52 1.35 -4.51
N PRO A 123 -17.79 1.81 -4.65
CA PRO A 123 -18.77 1.72 -3.58
C PRO A 123 -19.02 0.28 -3.14
N SER A 124 -19.12 0.05 -1.84
CA SER A 124 -19.36 -1.28 -1.26
C SER A 124 -20.60 -2.01 -1.81
N SER A 125 -21.63 -1.25 -2.20
CA SER A 125 -22.83 -1.80 -2.83
C SER A 125 -22.54 -2.49 -4.16
N ASP A 126 -21.48 -2.05 -4.85
CA ASP A 126 -21.18 -2.37 -6.24
C ASP A 126 -20.10 -3.45 -6.35
N VAL A 127 -19.39 -3.74 -5.26
CA VAL A 127 -18.30 -4.71 -5.21
C VAL A 127 -18.82 -6.14 -5.11
N ASP A 128 -18.36 -7.00 -6.02
CA ASP A 128 -18.56 -8.46 -6.04
C ASP A 128 -17.30 -9.23 -5.56
N GLY A 129 -16.39 -8.50 -4.93
CA GLY A 129 -15.14 -8.99 -4.35
C GLY A 129 -13.91 -8.36 -4.99
N VAL A 130 -12.76 -8.69 -4.43
CA VAL A 130 -11.46 -8.28 -4.96
C VAL A 130 -10.81 -9.47 -5.65
N THR A 131 -10.45 -9.29 -6.91
CA THR A 131 -9.67 -10.28 -7.66
C THR A 131 -8.19 -10.00 -7.51
N GLU A 132 -7.41 -11.07 -7.51
CA GLU A 132 -5.95 -11.05 -7.49
C GLU A 132 -5.34 -10.52 -6.18
N SER A 133 -4.05 -10.79 -6.02
CA SER A 133 -3.24 -10.24 -4.94
C SER A 133 -3.04 -8.75 -5.19
N PRO A 134 -3.27 -7.86 -4.21
CA PRO A 134 -2.92 -6.46 -4.35
C PRO A 134 -1.44 -6.32 -4.76
N VAL A 135 -1.15 -5.39 -5.66
CA VAL A 135 0.22 -5.05 -6.07
C VAL A 135 0.65 -3.82 -5.29
N ILE A 136 1.75 -3.92 -4.58
CA ILE A 136 2.40 -2.78 -3.91
C ILE A 136 3.48 -2.25 -4.84
N LEU A 137 3.41 -0.96 -5.17
CA LEU A 137 4.39 -0.29 -6.01
C LEU A 137 5.20 0.69 -5.16
N LEU A 138 6.50 0.45 -5.03
CA LEU A 138 7.44 1.37 -4.39
C LEU A 138 8.14 2.19 -5.47
N ILE A 139 7.85 3.48 -5.51
CA ILE A 139 8.42 4.40 -6.49
C ILE A 139 9.39 5.33 -5.78
N VAL A 140 10.63 5.35 -6.24
CA VAL A 140 11.63 6.36 -5.89
C VAL A 140 11.72 7.34 -7.04
N ASP A 141 11.49 8.62 -6.78
CA ASP A 141 11.51 9.68 -7.79
C ASP A 141 12.25 10.89 -7.23
N ASP A 142 13.53 11.02 -7.61
CA ASP A 142 14.46 12.02 -7.09
C ASP A 142 14.56 12.01 -5.56
N ARG A 143 13.89 12.95 -4.89
CA ARG A 143 13.85 13.09 -3.43
C ARG A 143 12.57 12.55 -2.81
N THR A 144 11.70 11.89 -3.58
CA THR A 144 10.39 11.44 -3.09
C THR A 144 10.23 9.94 -3.20
N ILE A 145 9.82 9.30 -2.10
CA ILE A 145 9.31 7.92 -2.10
C ILE A 145 7.79 7.97 -2.10
N ARG A 146 7.16 7.20 -2.99
CA ARG A 146 5.70 6.98 -3.03
C ARG A 146 5.40 5.49 -2.99
N ILE A 147 4.46 5.10 -2.15
CA ILE A 147 3.91 3.74 -2.16
C ILE A 147 2.49 3.80 -2.69
N TYR A 148 2.25 3.07 -3.78
CA TYR A 148 0.91 2.86 -4.31
C TYR A 148 0.46 1.44 -4.05
N MET A 149 -0.85 1.26 -4.01
CA MET A 149 -1.50 -0.04 -4.05
C MET A 149 -2.37 -0.09 -5.30
N LYS A 150 -2.12 -1.08 -6.14
CA LYS A 150 -2.95 -1.40 -7.30
C LYS A 150 -3.76 -2.66 -7.01
N VAL A 151 -5.02 -2.64 -7.40
CA VAL A 151 -5.91 -3.79 -7.21
C VAL A 151 -6.99 -3.83 -8.29
N ARG A 152 -7.42 -5.04 -8.66
CA ARG A 152 -8.56 -5.24 -9.55
C ARG A 152 -9.80 -5.62 -8.75
N VAL A 153 -10.78 -4.74 -8.73
CA VAL A 153 -12.06 -4.93 -8.01
C VAL A 153 -13.09 -5.53 -8.97
N ARG A 154 -13.76 -6.60 -8.55
CA ARG A 154 -14.91 -7.14 -9.29
C ARG A 154 -16.16 -6.32 -9.01
N LEU A 155 -16.92 -6.06 -10.05
CA LEU A 155 -18.17 -5.31 -10.01
C LEU A 155 -19.36 -6.26 -10.16
N LYS A 156 -20.47 -5.96 -9.48
CA LYS A 156 -21.75 -6.67 -9.64
C LYS A 156 -22.41 -6.41 -10.99
N TYR A 157 -21.98 -5.36 -11.69
CA TYR A 157 -22.51 -4.92 -12.98
C TYR A 157 -21.41 -4.85 -14.04
N GLU A 158 -21.80 -4.80 -15.31
CA GLU A 158 -20.91 -4.54 -16.44
C GLU A 158 -20.58 -3.04 -16.48
N GLU A 159 -19.31 -2.67 -16.31
CA GLU A 159 -18.89 -1.27 -16.42
C GLU A 159 -19.17 -0.70 -17.82
N VAL A 160 -19.05 -1.56 -18.85
CA VAL A 160 -19.44 -1.28 -20.23
C VAL A 160 -20.66 -2.12 -20.56
N VAL A 161 -21.81 -1.47 -20.73
CA VAL A 161 -23.09 -2.12 -21.03
C VAL A 161 -22.98 -3.03 -22.25
N GLY A 162 -23.35 -4.30 -22.10
CA GLY A 162 -23.31 -5.30 -23.16
C GLY A 162 -21.95 -6.01 -23.30
N ASN A 163 -21.00 -5.72 -22.42
CA ASN A 163 -19.71 -6.39 -22.36
C ASN A 163 -19.55 -7.16 -21.04
N PRO A 164 -19.76 -8.49 -21.02
CA PRO A 164 -19.67 -9.29 -19.81
C PRO A 164 -18.25 -9.37 -19.22
N TYR A 165 -17.22 -9.02 -19.99
CA TYR A 165 -15.82 -8.96 -19.53
C TYR A 165 -15.46 -7.66 -18.81
N SER A 166 -16.39 -6.69 -18.75
CA SER A 166 -16.19 -5.39 -18.10
C SER A 166 -16.62 -5.34 -16.63
N LYS A 167 -16.79 -6.50 -15.98
CA LYS A 167 -17.18 -6.59 -14.56
C LYS A 167 -16.01 -6.37 -13.59
N TYR A 168 -15.06 -5.52 -13.97
CA TYR A 168 -13.83 -5.27 -13.22
C TYR A 168 -13.43 -3.81 -13.33
N ARG A 169 -12.89 -3.25 -12.25
CA ARG A 169 -12.24 -1.94 -12.25
C ARG A 169 -10.84 -2.05 -11.66
N ASP A 170 -9.85 -1.53 -12.39
CA ASP A 170 -8.49 -1.40 -11.89
C ASP A 170 -8.36 -0.10 -11.08
N GLU A 171 -8.00 -0.23 -9.81
CA GLU A 171 -7.87 0.87 -8.87
C GLU A 171 -6.41 1.05 -8.48
N LEU A 172 -5.95 2.31 -8.48
CA LEU A 172 -4.62 2.71 -8.05
C LEU A 172 -4.73 3.76 -6.95
N THR A 173 -4.28 3.41 -5.74
CA THR A 173 -4.38 4.27 -4.56
C THR A 173 -2.99 4.64 -4.06
N LEU A 174 -2.72 5.93 -3.87
CA LEU A 174 -1.54 6.40 -3.15
C LEU A 174 -1.71 6.12 -1.65
N ALA A 175 -0.88 5.21 -1.11
CA ALA A 175 -0.92 4.78 0.28
C ALA A 175 -0.02 5.65 1.18
N PHE A 176 1.13 6.07 0.65
CA PHE A 176 2.15 6.80 1.38
C PHE A 176 2.99 7.66 0.45
N GLN A 177 3.43 8.81 0.94
CA GLN A 177 4.41 9.66 0.29
C GLN A 177 5.30 10.35 1.33
N LYS A 178 6.60 10.42 1.06
CA LYS A 178 7.57 11.20 1.84
C LYS A 178 8.64 11.79 0.92
N THR A 179 9.02 13.03 1.19
CA THR A 179 10.06 13.77 0.46
C THR A 179 11.21 14.12 1.40
N TYR A 180 12.45 14.11 0.89
CA TYR A 180 13.71 14.25 1.62
C TYR A 180 14.51 15.48 1.17
#